data_AF-A0A9X1WPY1-F1
#
_entry.id   AF-A0A9X1WPY1-F1
#
_cell.length_a   1.000
_cell.length_b   1.000
_cell.length_c   1.000
_cell.angle_alpha   90.00
_cell.angle_beta   90.00
_cell.angle_gamma   90.00
#
_symmetry.space_group_name_H-M   'P 1'
#
loop_
_entity.id
_entity.type
_entity.pdbx_description
1 polymer ?
#
loop_
_entity_poly.entity_id
_entity_poly.type
_entity_poly.pdbx_seq_one_letter_code
_entity_poly.pdbx_strand_id
1 'polypeptide(L)'
;MNTMMPYREDLNDPMKLETFSEQFLETLEDGSTRVKPQAASELAFLFQNKWIGIPGYAQAYARDWVNVEEFVKQLSDDLDRVKTLEEATEAVLTHLRRWGRQAAGDFVGGFCFLEAQASLLGGNDEIISRIRATERAYAGYLERHEHQLKGSFPDGLNPGEAFYTAQPLFEEAPGFMQWLFGVVDVSLLNRRGLIADALHGKSFEEVLLRIMLASNGVIEEAAMFAAYVAQVLDLQRFYTLQVEVQPS
;
A
#
# COMPACT_ATOMS: atom_id res chain seq x y z
N MET A 1 -18.66 -12.89 -19.50
CA MET A 1 -19.27 -12.56 -18.20
C MET A 1 -19.12 -13.77 -17.30
N ASN A 2 -18.04 -13.82 -16.51
CA ASN A 2 -17.92 -14.80 -15.43
C ASN A 2 -18.59 -14.20 -14.20
N THR A 3 -19.68 -14.80 -13.77
CA THR A 3 -20.23 -14.62 -12.42
C THR A 3 -19.18 -15.11 -11.42
N MET A 4 -18.38 -14.20 -10.86
CA MET A 4 -17.58 -14.49 -9.67
C MET A 4 -18.55 -14.88 -8.56
N MET A 5 -18.44 -16.12 -8.06
CA MET A 5 -19.04 -16.48 -6.79
C MET A 5 -18.38 -15.61 -5.70
N PRO A 6 -19.11 -15.13 -4.69
CA PRO A 6 -18.50 -14.43 -3.57
C PRO A 6 -17.61 -15.44 -2.82
N TYR A 7 -16.30 -15.32 -2.98
CA TYR A 7 -15.34 -16.03 -2.15
C TYR A 7 -15.55 -15.58 -0.70
N ARG A 8 -16.12 -16.47 0.12
CA ARG A 8 -16.25 -16.30 1.58
C ARG A 8 -14.95 -16.75 2.24
N GLU A 9 -13.84 -16.10 1.91
CA GLU A 9 -12.65 -16.25 2.74
C GLU A 9 -12.90 -15.57 4.09
N ASP A 10 -12.36 -16.14 5.16
CA ASP A 10 -12.41 -15.48 6.47
C ASP A 10 -11.40 -14.34 6.46
N LEU A 11 -11.92 -13.13 6.22
CA LEU A 11 -11.12 -11.90 6.13
C LEU A 11 -10.48 -11.48 7.46
N ASN A 12 -10.80 -12.18 8.55
CA ASN A 12 -10.22 -11.95 9.88
C ASN A 12 -9.00 -12.85 10.17
N ASP A 13 -8.78 -13.92 9.39
CA ASP A 13 -7.67 -14.85 9.61
C ASP A 13 -6.54 -14.60 8.59
N PRO A 14 -5.39 -14.01 8.99
CA PRO A 14 -4.30 -13.73 8.06
C PRO A 14 -3.73 -14.97 7.38
N MET A 15 -3.81 -16.16 8.01
CA MET A 15 -3.34 -17.40 7.40
C MET A 15 -4.23 -17.85 6.24
N LYS A 16 -5.53 -17.53 6.29
CA LYS A 16 -6.45 -17.76 5.17
C LYS A 16 -6.11 -16.85 4.00
N LEU A 17 -5.76 -15.59 4.26
CA LEU A 17 -5.33 -14.67 3.21
C LEU A 17 -3.99 -15.09 2.60
N GLU A 18 -3.05 -15.59 3.39
CA GLU A 18 -1.81 -16.16 2.87
C GLU A 18 -2.12 -17.33 1.93
N THR A 19 -2.87 -18.33 2.39
CA THR A 19 -3.29 -19.49 1.58
C THR A 19 -4.05 -19.09 0.32
N PHE A 20 -4.91 -18.07 0.42
CA PHE A 20 -5.64 -17.53 -0.73
C PHE A 20 -4.68 -16.89 -1.74
N SER A 21 -3.73 -16.09 -1.26
CA SER A 21 -2.77 -15.39 -2.12
C SER A 21 -1.82 -16.34 -2.88
N GLU A 22 -1.52 -17.52 -2.32
CA GLU A 22 -0.72 -18.58 -2.97
C GLU A 22 -1.35 -19.07 -4.28
N GLN A 23 -2.65 -18.90 -4.47
CA GLN A 23 -3.32 -19.25 -5.73
C GLN A 23 -2.78 -18.43 -6.90
N PHE A 24 -2.27 -17.23 -6.65
CA PHE A 24 -1.69 -16.33 -7.66
C PHE A 24 -0.18 -16.45 -7.80
N LEU A 25 0.47 -17.23 -6.93
CA LEU A 25 1.92 -17.33 -6.83
C LEU A 25 2.40 -18.72 -7.23
N GLU A 26 3.59 -18.79 -7.81
CA GLU A 26 4.31 -20.04 -8.05
C GLU A 26 5.73 -19.97 -7.49
N THR A 27 6.17 -21.07 -6.88
CA THR A 27 7.53 -21.24 -6.39
C THR A 27 8.40 -21.82 -7.50
N LEU A 28 9.52 -21.18 -7.78
CA LEU A 28 10.51 -21.60 -8.76
C LEU A 28 11.48 -22.62 -8.16
N GLU A 29 12.26 -23.28 -9.02
CA GLU A 29 13.21 -24.32 -8.60
C GLU A 29 14.28 -23.82 -7.62
N ASP A 30 14.60 -22.53 -7.65
CA ASP A 30 15.54 -21.87 -6.74
C ASP A 30 14.91 -21.47 -5.39
N GLY A 31 13.63 -21.81 -5.18
CA GLY A 31 12.86 -21.48 -3.97
C GLY A 31 12.32 -20.05 -3.95
N SER A 32 12.57 -19.23 -4.98
CA SER A 32 11.96 -17.91 -5.10
C SER A 32 10.51 -18.01 -5.56
N THR A 33 9.71 -16.99 -5.24
CA THR A 33 8.29 -16.94 -5.59
C THR A 33 8.05 -15.84 -6.61
N ARG A 34 7.22 -16.11 -7.63
CA ARG A 34 6.74 -15.10 -8.57
C ARG A 34 5.24 -15.21 -8.79
N VAL A 35 4.64 -14.15 -9.34
CA VAL A 35 3.24 -14.16 -9.76
C VAL A 35 3.07 -15.08 -10.98
N LYS A 36 2.05 -15.93 -10.97
CA LYS A 36 1.69 -16.81 -12.09
C LYS A 36 1.37 -15.98 -13.35
N PRO A 37 1.66 -16.47 -14.57
CA PRO A 37 1.44 -15.71 -15.80
C PRO A 37 0.02 -15.16 -16.00
N GLN A 38 -0.99 -15.93 -15.59
CA GLN A 38 -2.40 -15.49 -15.65
C GLN A 38 -2.64 -14.31 -14.71
N ALA A 39 -2.31 -14.44 -13.43
CA ALA A 39 -2.47 -13.37 -12.45
C ALA A 39 -1.64 -12.14 -12.82
N ALA A 40 -0.43 -12.33 -13.38
CA ALA A 40 0.41 -11.23 -13.87
C ALA A 40 -0.27 -10.46 -15.02
N SER A 41 -0.99 -11.15 -15.90
CA SER A 41 -1.77 -10.52 -16.98
C SER A 41 -2.97 -9.74 -16.43
N GLU A 42 -3.65 -10.28 -15.42
CA GLU A 42 -4.78 -9.63 -14.75
C GLU A 42 -4.34 -8.39 -13.97
N LEU A 43 -3.23 -8.48 -13.24
CA LEU A 43 -2.54 -7.35 -12.58
C LEU A 43 -2.14 -6.26 -13.58
N ALA A 44 -1.52 -6.65 -14.70
CA ALA A 44 -1.13 -5.70 -15.73
C ALA A 44 -2.36 -4.98 -16.31
N PHE A 45 -3.44 -5.71 -16.62
CA PHE A 45 -4.68 -5.10 -17.08
C PHE A 45 -5.26 -4.14 -16.03
N LEU A 46 -5.28 -4.54 -14.75
CA LEU A 46 -5.79 -3.71 -13.66
C LEU A 46 -5.06 -2.36 -13.59
N PHE A 47 -3.72 -2.36 -13.61
CA PHE A 47 -2.96 -1.14 -13.35
C PHE A 47 -2.54 -0.37 -14.61
N GLN A 48 -2.46 -1.03 -15.77
CA GLN A 48 -2.06 -0.39 -17.03
C GLN A 48 -3.25 -0.01 -17.90
N ASN A 49 -4.43 -0.62 -17.69
CA ASN A 49 -5.61 -0.34 -18.49
C ASN A 49 -6.73 0.27 -17.63
N LYS A 50 -7.03 -0.33 -16.47
CA LYS A 50 -8.15 0.13 -15.63
C LYS A 50 -7.78 1.36 -14.79
N TRP A 51 -6.61 1.37 -14.16
CA TRP A 51 -6.14 2.45 -13.27
C TRP A 51 -4.81 3.05 -13.72
N ILE A 52 -4.83 3.65 -14.91
CA ILE A 52 -3.63 4.21 -15.55
C ILE A 52 -2.96 5.26 -14.65
N GLY A 53 -1.69 5.03 -14.32
CA GLY A 53 -0.87 5.95 -13.52
C GLY A 53 -0.86 5.65 -12.03
N ILE A 54 -1.71 4.71 -11.56
CA ILE A 54 -1.71 4.30 -10.15
C ILE A 54 -0.40 3.66 -9.67
N PRO A 55 0.39 2.92 -10.50
CA PRO A 55 1.72 2.44 -10.05
C PRO A 55 2.70 3.57 -9.77
N GLY A 56 2.61 4.67 -10.53
CA GLY A 56 3.44 5.86 -10.30
C GLY A 56 3.07 6.54 -8.99
N TYR A 57 1.78 6.57 -8.65
CA TYR A 57 1.32 7.03 -7.34
C TYR A 57 1.83 6.13 -6.19
N ALA A 58 1.69 4.81 -6.31
CA ALA A 58 2.21 3.84 -5.33
C ALA A 58 3.70 4.03 -5.06
N GLN A 59 4.48 4.15 -6.14
CA GLN A 59 5.92 4.35 -6.07
C GLN A 59 6.32 5.69 -5.44
N ALA A 60 5.65 6.77 -5.82
CA ALA A 60 5.91 8.09 -5.24
C ALA A 60 5.64 8.08 -3.74
N TYR A 61 4.49 7.52 -3.33
CA TYR A 61 4.08 7.47 -1.92
C TYR A 61 4.99 6.55 -1.09
N ALA A 62 5.35 5.38 -1.60
CA ALA A 62 6.29 4.47 -0.94
C ALA A 62 7.66 5.11 -0.65
N ARG A 63 8.11 6.03 -1.50
CA ARG A 63 9.41 6.72 -1.37
C ARG A 63 9.36 8.00 -0.56
N ASP A 64 8.18 8.53 -0.26
CA ASP A 64 8.05 9.89 0.26
C ASP A 64 8.54 10.05 1.71
N TRP A 65 8.84 8.95 2.41
CA TRP A 65 9.37 8.98 3.78
C TRP A 65 10.63 9.84 3.93
N VAL A 66 11.46 9.92 2.89
CA VAL A 66 12.69 10.76 2.91
C VAL A 66 12.37 12.26 2.97
N ASN A 67 11.16 12.65 2.62
CA ASN A 67 10.69 14.03 2.66
C ASN A 67 9.90 14.34 3.95
N VAL A 68 9.61 13.33 4.77
CA VAL A 68 8.90 13.51 6.05
C VAL A 68 9.91 13.86 7.13
N GLU A 69 10.01 15.15 7.45
CA GLU A 69 11.01 15.69 8.40
C GLU A 69 11.00 14.96 9.75
N GLU A 70 9.81 14.70 10.30
CA GLU A 70 9.67 13.98 11.58
C GLU A 70 10.26 12.56 11.50
N PHE A 71 9.98 11.85 10.41
CA PHE A 71 10.48 10.49 10.19
C PHE A 71 12.01 10.48 10.07
N VAL A 72 12.55 11.36 9.22
CA VAL A 72 14.00 11.47 8.99
C VAL A 72 14.73 11.85 10.27
N LYS A 73 14.16 12.75 11.07
CA LYS A 73 14.71 13.13 12.37
C LYS A 73 14.71 11.97 13.36
N GLN A 74 13.60 11.24 13.49
CA GLN A 74 13.53 10.07 14.37
C GLN A 74 14.56 8.99 13.97
N LEU A 75 14.72 8.75 12.66
CA LEU A 75 15.72 7.83 12.15
C LEU A 75 17.15 8.29 12.49
N SER A 76 17.45 9.58 12.30
CA SER A 76 18.76 10.15 12.66
C SER A 76 19.05 9.99 14.16
N ASP A 77 18.09 10.37 15.02
CA ASP A 77 18.22 10.30 16.47
C ASP A 77 18.48 8.86 16.95
N ASP A 78 17.84 7.87 16.32
CA ASP A 78 18.05 6.45 16.64
C ASP A 78 19.40 5.94 16.12
N LEU A 79 19.81 6.36 14.92
CA LEU A 79 21.13 6.01 14.36
C LEU A 79 22.31 6.60 15.17
N ASP A 80 22.12 7.74 15.83
CA ASP A 80 23.12 8.31 16.73
C ASP A 80 23.27 7.54 18.06
N ARG A 81 22.27 6.74 18.44
CA ARG A 81 22.22 6.01 19.73
C ARG A 81 22.73 4.59 19.65
N VAL A 82 22.71 3.98 18.46
CA VAL A 82 23.14 2.60 18.22
C VAL A 82 24.67 2.49 18.23
N LYS A 83 25.18 1.32 18.62
CA LYS A 83 26.62 1.07 18.78
C LYS A 83 27.17 0.07 17.79
N THR A 84 26.30 -0.68 17.13
CA THR A 84 26.67 -1.73 16.18
C THR A 84 25.93 -1.56 14.86
N LEU A 85 26.53 -2.08 13.77
CA LEU A 85 25.88 -2.10 12.46
C LEU A 85 24.56 -2.88 12.49
N GLU A 86 24.47 -3.92 13.31
CA GLU A 86 23.27 -4.73 13.46
C GLU A 86 22.12 -3.95 14.12
N GLU A 87 22.41 -3.23 15.20
CA GLU A 87 21.44 -2.33 15.85
C GLU A 87 21.00 -1.20 14.90
N ALA A 88 21.94 -0.61 14.15
CA ALA A 88 21.64 0.41 13.15
C ALA A 88 20.73 -0.13 12.03
N THR A 89 21.00 -1.35 11.57
CA THR A 89 20.20 -2.02 10.54
C THR A 89 18.78 -2.30 11.04
N GLU A 90 18.64 -2.73 12.30
CA GLU A 90 17.33 -2.96 12.90
C GLU A 90 16.56 -1.65 13.13
N ALA A 91 17.25 -0.57 13.50
CA ALA A 91 16.63 0.76 13.63
C ALA A 91 16.05 1.21 12.28
N VAL A 92 16.83 1.14 11.19
CA VAL A 92 16.34 1.46 9.84
C VAL A 92 15.15 0.58 9.46
N LEU A 93 15.25 -0.74 9.67
CA LEU A 93 14.16 -1.66 9.36
C LEU A 93 12.89 -1.37 10.15
N THR A 94 13.01 -1.00 11.43
CA THR A 94 11.86 -0.64 12.27
C THR A 94 11.13 0.57 11.69
N HIS A 95 11.88 1.61 11.32
CA HIS A 95 11.34 2.82 10.69
C HIS A 95 10.71 2.51 9.32
N LEU A 96 11.42 1.77 8.46
CA LEU A 96 10.92 1.39 7.14
C LEU A 96 9.68 0.49 7.21
N ARG A 97 9.59 -0.43 8.18
CA ARG A 97 8.39 -1.25 8.39
C ARG A 97 7.21 -0.38 8.81
N ARG A 98 7.42 0.56 9.75
CA ARG A 98 6.36 1.50 10.16
C ARG A 98 5.84 2.29 8.96
N TRP A 99 6.74 2.89 8.17
CA TRP A 99 6.36 3.62 6.97
C TRP A 99 5.72 2.72 5.93
N GLY A 100 6.32 1.56 5.65
CA GLY A 100 5.85 0.63 4.63
C GLY A 100 4.45 0.11 4.92
N ARG A 101 4.14 -0.21 6.18
CA ARG A 101 2.78 -0.61 6.60
C ARG A 101 1.79 0.55 6.39
N GLN A 102 2.16 1.77 6.73
CA GLN A 102 1.35 2.96 6.46
C GLN A 102 1.11 3.16 4.97
N ALA A 103 2.18 3.27 4.18
CA ALA A 103 2.11 3.51 2.76
C ALA A 103 1.31 2.41 2.03
N ALA A 104 1.52 1.14 2.37
CA ALA A 104 0.79 0.03 1.78
C ALA A 104 -0.69 0.03 2.20
N GLY A 105 -0.99 0.25 3.48
CA GLY A 105 -2.36 0.31 3.99
C GLY A 105 -3.16 1.43 3.35
N ASP A 106 -2.62 2.65 3.36
CA ASP A 106 -3.22 3.83 2.73
C ASP A 106 -3.42 3.64 1.23
N PHE A 107 -2.42 3.07 0.54
CA PHE A 107 -2.53 2.78 -0.89
C PHE A 107 -3.67 1.81 -1.18
N VAL A 108 -3.72 0.66 -0.48
CA VAL A 108 -4.76 -0.34 -0.70
C VAL A 108 -6.13 0.21 -0.32
N GLY A 109 -6.21 1.00 0.75
CA GLY A 109 -7.46 1.65 1.14
C GLY A 109 -7.93 2.68 0.11
N GLY A 110 -7.02 3.55 -0.37
CA GLY A 110 -7.29 4.49 -1.44
C GLY A 110 -7.68 3.80 -2.74
N PHE A 111 -7.07 2.66 -3.08
CA PHE A 111 -7.47 1.85 -4.22
C PHE A 111 -8.89 1.29 -4.08
N CYS A 112 -9.22 0.68 -2.95
CA CYS A 112 -10.57 0.18 -2.67
C CYS A 112 -11.62 1.31 -2.69
N PHE A 113 -11.26 2.49 -2.18
CA PHE A 113 -12.08 3.69 -2.27
C PHE A 113 -12.33 4.10 -3.73
N LEU A 114 -11.29 4.12 -4.57
CA LEU A 114 -11.42 4.43 -6.00
C LEU A 114 -12.29 3.42 -6.75
N GLU A 115 -12.15 2.13 -6.46
CA GLU A 115 -13.01 1.05 -6.98
C GLU A 115 -14.48 1.25 -6.59
N ALA A 116 -14.74 1.61 -5.33
CA ALA A 116 -16.08 1.91 -4.85
C ALA A 116 -16.67 3.15 -5.55
N GLN A 117 -15.88 4.22 -5.69
CA GLN A 117 -16.28 5.43 -6.41
C GLN A 117 -16.60 5.16 -7.88
N ALA A 118 -15.74 4.39 -8.58
CA ALA A 118 -15.96 4.02 -9.96
C ALA A 118 -17.25 3.21 -10.14
N SER A 119 -17.56 2.33 -9.19
CA SER A 119 -18.80 1.55 -9.19
C SER A 119 -20.06 2.42 -9.05
N LEU A 120 -19.97 3.56 -8.35
CA LEU A 120 -21.08 4.51 -8.18
C LEU A 120 -21.22 5.52 -9.32
N LEU A 121 -20.10 6.02 -9.86
CA LEU A 121 -20.06 7.17 -10.77
C LEU A 121 -20.00 6.81 -12.27
N GLY A 122 -20.25 5.55 -12.62
CA GLY A 122 -20.38 5.12 -14.02
C GLY A 122 -19.10 4.56 -14.66
N GLY A 123 -18.12 4.18 -13.85
CA GLY A 123 -16.91 3.47 -14.28
C GLY A 123 -15.60 4.24 -14.07
N ASN A 124 -14.48 3.59 -14.39
CA ASN A 124 -13.14 4.12 -14.08
C ASN A 124 -12.75 5.31 -14.95
N ASP A 125 -13.25 5.42 -16.19
CA ASP A 125 -12.91 6.50 -17.12
C ASP A 125 -13.34 7.88 -16.59
N GLU A 126 -14.51 7.95 -15.95
CA GLU A 126 -15.02 9.18 -15.32
C GLU A 126 -14.12 9.59 -14.15
N ILE A 127 -13.73 8.63 -13.29
CA ILE A 127 -12.82 8.89 -12.17
C ILE A 127 -11.44 9.32 -12.68
N ILE A 128 -10.89 8.65 -13.70
CA ILE A 128 -9.60 9.00 -14.31
C ILE A 128 -9.64 10.41 -14.89
N SER A 129 -10.73 10.81 -15.54
CA SER A 129 -10.91 12.16 -16.05
C SER A 129 -10.80 13.20 -14.93
N ARG A 130 -11.46 12.95 -13.79
CA ARG A 130 -11.40 13.81 -12.60
C ARG A 130 -10.02 13.84 -11.95
N ILE A 131 -9.34 12.69 -11.87
CA ILE A 131 -7.97 12.60 -11.36
C ILE A 131 -7.03 13.45 -12.22
N ARG A 132 -7.15 13.39 -13.54
CA ARG A 132 -6.33 14.18 -14.48
C ARG A 132 -6.60 15.68 -14.38
N ALA A 133 -7.81 16.06 -13.99
CA ALA A 133 -8.18 17.46 -13.75
C ALA A 133 -7.71 17.99 -12.38
N THR A 134 -7.17 17.13 -11.51
CA THR A 134 -6.79 17.48 -10.14
C THR A 134 -5.29 17.79 -10.04
N GLU A 135 -4.93 18.82 -9.28
CA GLU A 135 -3.54 19.10 -8.93
C GLU A 135 -2.95 17.93 -8.14
N ARG A 136 -1.69 17.56 -8.40
CA ARG A 136 -1.03 16.39 -7.80
C ARG A 136 -1.73 15.04 -8.11
N ALA A 137 -2.56 15.00 -9.16
CA ALA A 137 -3.17 13.79 -9.72
C ALA A 137 -3.87 12.91 -8.66
N TYR A 138 -3.48 11.63 -8.53
CA TYR A 138 -4.10 10.66 -7.63
C TYR A 138 -4.11 11.13 -6.17
N ALA A 139 -2.97 11.66 -5.69
CA ALA A 139 -2.85 12.13 -4.30
C ALA A 139 -3.85 13.25 -4.01
N GLY A 140 -3.91 14.27 -4.88
CA GLY A 140 -4.83 15.38 -4.71
C GLY A 140 -6.30 14.97 -4.90
N TYR A 141 -6.59 13.96 -5.73
CA TYR A 141 -7.95 13.43 -5.84
C TYR A 141 -8.37 12.72 -4.55
N LEU A 142 -7.53 11.83 -4.00
CA LEU A 142 -7.80 11.10 -2.77
C LEU A 142 -7.96 12.05 -1.57
N GLU A 143 -7.03 12.98 -1.38
CA GLU A 143 -7.09 14.01 -0.33
C GLU A 143 -8.40 14.81 -0.38
N ARG A 144 -8.84 15.18 -1.59
CA ARG A 144 -10.08 15.93 -1.76
C ARG A 144 -11.34 15.10 -1.51
N HIS A 145 -11.30 13.77 -1.57
CA HIS A 145 -12.52 12.95 -1.57
C HIS A 145 -12.58 11.96 -0.41
N GLU A 146 -11.50 11.78 0.36
CA GLU A 146 -11.51 10.86 1.50
C GLU A 146 -12.55 11.25 2.56
N HIS A 147 -12.87 12.54 2.70
CA HIS A 147 -13.95 13.02 3.58
C HIS A 147 -15.35 12.47 3.22
N GLN A 148 -15.49 11.90 2.01
CA GLN A 148 -16.73 11.25 1.57
C GLN A 148 -16.90 9.84 2.17
N LEU A 149 -15.86 9.28 2.80
CA LEU A 149 -15.97 8.05 3.57
C LEU A 149 -16.99 8.24 4.70
N LYS A 150 -18.01 7.38 4.77
CA LYS A 150 -18.94 7.38 5.91
C LYS A 150 -18.23 6.78 7.12
N GLY A 151 -17.79 7.61 8.05
CA GLY A 151 -17.34 7.15 9.35
C GLY A 151 -16.88 8.29 10.24
N SER A 152 -17.53 8.47 11.39
CA SER A 152 -16.78 8.93 12.56
C SER A 152 -16.05 7.69 13.07
N PHE A 153 -14.78 7.55 12.71
CA PHE A 153 -14.00 6.39 13.12
C PHE A 153 -13.81 6.40 14.65
N PRO A 154 -13.86 5.24 15.33
CA PRO A 154 -13.82 5.17 16.79
C PRO A 154 -12.59 5.86 17.40
N ASP A 155 -11.47 5.83 16.67
CA ASP A 155 -10.17 6.32 17.13
C ASP A 155 -9.94 7.82 16.85
N GLY A 156 -10.94 8.53 16.33
CA GLY A 156 -10.85 9.97 16.10
C GLY A 156 -9.90 10.39 14.97
N LEU A 157 -9.57 9.47 14.05
CA LEU A 157 -8.80 9.78 12.85
C LEU A 157 -9.57 10.75 11.96
N ASN A 158 -8.88 11.76 11.45
CA ASN A 158 -9.42 12.78 10.54
C ASN A 158 -8.94 12.58 9.10
N PRO A 159 -9.69 13.07 8.09
CA PRO A 159 -9.18 13.22 6.73
C PRO A 159 -7.78 13.85 6.73
N GLY A 160 -6.87 13.29 5.93
CA GLY A 160 -5.48 13.70 5.78
C GLY A 160 -4.53 13.01 6.76
N GLU A 161 -5.07 12.28 7.74
CA GLU A 161 -4.26 11.48 8.67
C GLU A 161 -3.94 10.10 8.10
N ALA A 162 -2.77 9.59 8.46
CA ALA A 162 -2.33 8.25 8.12
C ALA A 162 -3.37 7.20 8.51
N PHE A 163 -3.55 6.18 7.67
CA PHE A 163 -4.52 5.09 7.82
C PHE A 163 -5.99 5.48 7.73
N TYR A 164 -6.33 6.76 7.58
CA TYR A 164 -7.73 7.19 7.49
C TYR A 164 -8.47 6.47 6.35
N THR A 165 -7.88 6.44 5.15
CA THR A 165 -8.48 5.74 4.00
C THR A 165 -8.43 4.22 4.13
N ALA A 166 -7.58 3.66 4.98
CA ALA A 166 -7.49 2.21 5.22
C ALA A 166 -8.48 1.71 6.28
N GLN A 167 -9.12 2.61 7.02
CA GLN A 167 -9.88 2.26 8.21
C GLN A 167 -11.03 1.27 7.98
N PRO A 168 -11.81 1.34 6.89
CA PRO A 168 -12.80 0.31 6.60
C PRO A 168 -12.22 -1.11 6.52
N LEU A 169 -10.95 -1.25 6.09
CA LEU A 169 -10.29 -2.56 6.03
C LEU A 169 -9.84 -3.04 7.42
N PHE A 170 -9.44 -2.14 8.32
CA PHE A 170 -9.14 -2.52 9.70
C PHE A 170 -10.37 -3.02 10.44
N GLU A 171 -11.54 -2.45 10.16
CA GLU A 171 -12.80 -2.83 10.79
C GLU A 171 -13.39 -4.12 10.19
N GLU A 172 -13.41 -4.23 8.86
CA GLU A 172 -14.15 -5.29 8.17
C GLU A 172 -13.26 -6.43 7.64
N ALA A 173 -11.94 -6.22 7.53
CA ALA A 173 -10.97 -7.20 7.03
C ALA A 173 -9.62 -7.15 7.78
N PRO A 174 -9.59 -7.22 9.13
CA PRO A 174 -8.37 -7.08 9.92
C PRO A 174 -7.31 -8.15 9.61
N GLY A 175 -7.72 -9.37 9.23
CA GLY A 175 -6.80 -10.44 8.82
C GLY A 175 -6.10 -10.12 7.50
N PHE A 176 -6.79 -9.47 6.56
CA PHE A 176 -6.17 -8.94 5.34
C PHE A 176 -5.12 -7.86 5.64
N MET A 177 -5.41 -6.93 6.54
CA MET A 177 -4.45 -5.90 6.93
C MET A 177 -3.22 -6.49 7.64
N GLN A 178 -3.43 -7.48 8.52
CA GLN A 178 -2.33 -8.20 9.17
C GLN A 178 -1.47 -8.95 8.16
N TRP A 179 -2.08 -9.65 7.20
CA TRP A 179 -1.37 -10.31 6.11
C TRP A 179 -0.56 -9.32 5.27
N LEU A 180 -1.15 -8.21 4.85
CA LEU A 180 -0.47 -7.14 4.10
C LEU A 180 0.77 -6.65 4.84
N PHE A 181 0.64 -6.38 6.14
CA PHE A 181 1.77 -5.91 6.96
C PHE A 181 2.85 -6.98 7.11
N GLY A 182 2.47 -8.25 7.26
CA GLY A 182 3.41 -9.36 7.22
C GLY A 182 4.19 -9.44 5.90
N VAL A 183 3.51 -9.26 4.75
CA VAL A 183 4.16 -9.24 3.44
C VAL A 183 5.17 -8.09 3.34
N VAL A 184 4.81 -6.88 3.78
CA VAL A 184 5.72 -5.73 3.79
C VAL A 184 6.93 -6.00 4.69
N ASP A 185 6.70 -6.50 5.91
CA ASP A 185 7.76 -6.74 6.88
C ASP A 185 8.78 -7.78 6.41
N VAL A 186 8.31 -8.91 5.87
CA VAL A 186 9.14 -9.98 5.33
C VAL A 186 9.91 -9.48 4.11
N SER A 187 9.25 -8.72 3.23
CA SER A 187 9.89 -8.20 2.02
C SER A 187 10.99 -7.19 2.35
N LEU A 188 10.79 -6.33 3.35
CA LEU A 188 11.84 -5.43 3.87
C LEU A 188 12.95 -6.19 4.58
N LEU A 189 12.62 -7.24 5.35
CA LEU A 189 13.61 -8.09 6.00
C LEU A 189 14.52 -8.78 4.98
N ASN A 190 13.98 -9.20 3.83
CA ASN A 190 14.76 -9.76 2.72
C ASN A 190 15.75 -8.73 2.10
N ARG A 191 15.59 -7.44 2.39
CA ARG A 191 16.53 -6.37 2.02
C ARG A 191 17.56 -6.05 3.11
N ARG A 192 17.57 -6.77 4.25
CA ARG A 192 18.47 -6.48 5.39
C ARG A 192 19.92 -6.30 4.98
N GLY A 193 20.46 -7.18 4.13
CA GLY A 193 21.85 -7.08 3.67
C GLY A 193 22.11 -5.78 2.90
N LEU A 194 21.21 -5.40 1.98
CA LEU A 194 21.32 -4.15 1.21
C LEU A 194 21.17 -2.91 2.11
N ILE A 195 20.34 -2.99 3.15
CA ILE A 195 20.17 -1.92 4.13
C ILE A 195 21.43 -1.77 4.99
N ALA A 196 22.02 -2.88 5.44
CA ALA A 196 23.31 -2.86 6.14
C ALA A 196 24.42 -2.26 5.27
N ASP A 197 24.45 -2.58 3.97
CA ASP A 197 25.38 -1.98 3.01
C ASP A 197 25.14 -0.48 2.81
N ALA A 198 23.88 -0.03 2.84
CA ALA A 198 23.51 1.37 2.71
C ALA A 198 24.05 2.25 3.85
N LEU A 199 24.16 1.69 5.07
CA LEU A 199 24.67 2.38 6.26
C LEU A 199 26.17 2.74 6.18
N HIS A 200 26.91 2.20 5.22
CA HIS A 200 28.30 2.61 4.96
C HIS A 200 28.43 3.92 4.16
N GLY A 201 27.35 4.70 4.04
CA GLY A 201 27.39 6.03 3.41
C GLY A 201 28.31 7.00 4.17
N LYS A 202 28.88 7.99 3.46
CA LYS A 202 29.83 8.97 4.03
C LYS A 202 29.15 10.17 4.69
N SER A 203 27.87 10.33 4.45
CA SER A 203 27.01 11.41 4.96
C SER A 203 25.61 10.85 5.23
N PHE A 204 24.84 11.53 6.06
CA PHE A 204 23.47 11.10 6.36
C PHE A 204 22.59 11.15 5.12
N GLU A 205 22.74 12.16 4.26
CA GLU A 205 22.04 12.26 2.99
C GLU A 205 22.36 11.10 2.04
N GLU A 206 23.63 10.67 2.00
CA GLU A 206 24.03 9.49 1.23
C GLU A 206 23.42 8.21 1.82
N VAL A 207 23.37 8.09 3.15
CA VAL A 207 22.70 6.97 3.83
C VAL A 207 21.22 6.93 3.48
N LEU A 208 20.49 8.04 3.56
CA LEU A 208 19.07 8.13 3.19
C LEU A 208 18.83 7.71 1.74
N LEU A 209 19.63 8.23 0.80
CA LEU A 209 19.53 7.88 -0.62
C LEU A 209 19.76 6.38 -0.84
N ARG A 210 20.78 5.79 -0.20
CA ARG A 210 21.09 4.37 -0.34
C ARG A 210 20.03 3.49 0.29
N ILE A 211 19.47 3.87 1.44
CA ILE A 211 18.36 3.16 2.09
C ILE A 211 17.13 3.20 1.17
N MET A 212 16.80 4.35 0.59
CA MET A 212 15.71 4.48 -0.36
C MET A 212 15.91 3.57 -1.59
N LEU A 213 17.14 3.45 -2.10
CA LEU A 213 17.46 2.50 -3.18
C LEU A 213 17.38 1.04 -2.74
N ALA A 214 17.78 0.73 -1.50
CA ALA A 214 17.75 -0.63 -0.95
C ALA A 214 16.32 -1.13 -0.67
N SER A 215 15.40 -0.24 -0.30
CA SER A 215 13.99 -0.54 -0.06
C SER A 215 13.09 -0.36 -1.29
N ASN A 216 13.63 0.19 -2.38
CA ASN A 216 12.89 0.47 -3.60
C ASN A 216 12.24 -0.79 -4.20
N GLY A 217 11.04 -0.65 -4.77
CA GLY A 217 10.27 -1.74 -5.35
C GLY A 217 9.43 -2.49 -4.33
N VAL A 218 9.93 -2.63 -3.10
CA VAL A 218 9.35 -3.56 -2.13
C VAL A 218 7.95 -3.16 -1.65
N ILE A 219 7.82 -1.91 -1.18
CA ILE A 219 6.57 -1.44 -0.57
C ILE A 219 5.50 -1.29 -1.65
N GLU A 220 5.85 -0.71 -2.80
CA GLU A 220 4.89 -0.51 -3.89
C GLU A 220 4.47 -1.83 -4.55
N GLU A 221 5.37 -2.81 -4.74
CA GLU A 221 5.01 -4.12 -5.29
C GLU A 221 4.10 -4.90 -4.34
N ALA A 222 4.41 -4.90 -3.03
CA ALA A 222 3.56 -5.52 -2.02
C ALA A 222 2.17 -4.87 -1.99
N ALA A 223 2.11 -3.54 -2.01
CA ALA A 223 0.85 -2.80 -2.00
C ALA A 223 0.03 -3.03 -3.29
N MET A 224 0.66 -3.05 -4.46
CA MET A 224 0.00 -3.35 -5.74
C MET A 224 -0.54 -4.78 -5.79
N PHE A 225 0.25 -5.76 -5.33
CA PHE A 225 -0.21 -7.14 -5.26
C PHE A 225 -1.39 -7.29 -4.29
N ALA A 226 -1.30 -6.66 -3.12
CA ALA A 226 -2.39 -6.66 -2.14
C ALA A 226 -3.65 -5.95 -2.65
N ALA A 227 -3.52 -4.85 -3.41
CA ALA A 227 -4.65 -4.17 -4.03
C ALA A 227 -5.36 -5.08 -5.06
N TYR A 228 -4.61 -5.87 -5.83
CA TYR A 228 -5.21 -6.89 -6.69
C TYR A 228 -5.93 -7.98 -5.91
N VAL A 229 -5.31 -8.52 -4.85
CA VAL A 229 -5.98 -9.49 -3.95
C VAL A 229 -7.26 -8.90 -3.36
N ALA A 230 -7.22 -7.63 -2.92
CA ALA A 230 -8.38 -6.90 -2.42
C ALA A 230 -9.48 -6.77 -3.48
N GLN A 231 -9.13 -6.50 -4.73
CA GLN A 231 -10.08 -6.45 -5.85
C GLN A 231 -10.77 -7.80 -6.08
N VAL A 232 -9.99 -8.89 -6.10
CA VAL A 232 -10.53 -10.25 -6.29
C VAL A 232 -11.45 -10.66 -5.15
N LEU A 233 -11.13 -10.25 -3.92
CA LEU A 233 -11.97 -10.45 -2.73
C LEU A 233 -13.13 -9.46 -2.61
N ASP A 234 -13.26 -8.52 -3.55
CA ASP A 234 -14.29 -7.48 -3.58
C ASP A 234 -14.31 -6.61 -2.30
N LEU A 235 -13.14 -6.25 -1.76
CA LEU A 235 -13.02 -5.47 -0.52
C LEU A 235 -13.51 -4.01 -0.65
N GLN A 236 -13.60 -3.48 -1.88
CA GLN A 236 -14.21 -2.18 -2.14
C GLN A 236 -15.65 -2.06 -1.61
N ARG A 237 -16.36 -3.17 -1.41
CA ARG A 237 -17.74 -3.14 -0.86
C ARG A 237 -17.83 -2.55 0.55
N PHE A 238 -16.72 -2.55 1.30
CA PHE A 238 -16.67 -1.97 2.66
C PHE A 238 -16.60 -0.44 2.64
N TYR A 239 -16.30 0.15 1.49
CA TYR A 239 -16.19 1.59 1.32
C TYR A 239 -17.57 2.17 1.05
N THR A 240 -18.31 2.44 2.14
CA THR A 240 -19.59 3.14 2.04
C THR A 240 -19.36 4.63 1.87
N LEU A 241 -19.88 5.20 0.79
CA LEU A 241 -19.66 6.59 0.42
C LEU A 241 -20.87 7.47 0.77
N GLN A 242 -20.61 8.70 1.23
CA GLN A 242 -21.59 9.77 1.23
C GLN A 242 -21.73 10.27 -0.20
N VAL A 243 -22.88 10.00 -0.82
CA VAL A 243 -23.20 10.59 -2.11
C VAL A 243 -23.52 12.06 -1.87
N GLU A 244 -22.55 12.94 -2.05
CA GLU A 244 -22.86 14.35 -2.24
C GLU A 244 -23.53 14.51 -3.60
N VAL A 245 -24.85 14.72 -3.58
CA VAL A 245 -25.56 15.23 -4.75
C VAL A 245 -25.09 16.68 -4.91
N GLN A 246 -24.09 16.92 -5.76
CA GLN A 246 -23.81 18.29 -6.19
C GLN A 246 -25.04 18.79 -6.97
N PRO A 247 -25.68 19.88 -6.55
CA PRO A 247 -26.76 20.47 -7.32
C PRO A 247 -26.16 20.99 -8.65
N SER A 248 -26.70 20.47 -9.74
CA SER A 248 -26.51 20.94 -11.11
C SER A 248 -26.88 22.40 -11.28
#